data_AF-A0A257DRZ2-F1
#
_entry.id   AF-A0A257DRZ2-F1
#
_cell.length_a   1.000
_cell.length_b   1.000
_cell.length_c   1.000
_cell.angle_alpha   90.00
_cell.angle_beta   90.00
_cell.angle_gamma   90.00
#
_symmetry.space_group_name_H-M   'P 1'
#
loop_
_entity.id
_entity.type
_entity.pdbx_description
1 polymer ?
#
loop_
_entity_poly.entity_id
_entity_poly.type
_entity_poly.pdbx_seq_one_letter_code
_entity_poly.pdbx_strand_id
1 'polypeptide(L)'
;MTPELPPRPSAPVLQLVLSRAQQRDLVLMLVNEVCNPTPDSRLSEDQRLWCQRLAKALAPDPTPLEFEDPLHCLRAWVSPATWQRLRLSFARPRVLELEKFPRLVGPQGRLDTLWQAALWRATSTLFNAPPRQPP
;
A
#
# COMPACT_ATOMS: atom_id res chain seq x y z
N MET A 1 -29.55 3.52 21.53
CA MET A 1 -28.52 3.61 20.47
C MET A 1 -27.22 4.01 21.14
N THR A 2 -26.35 3.03 21.42
CA THR A 2 -25.03 3.29 21.97
C THR A 2 -24.16 3.89 20.86
N PRO A 3 -23.51 5.05 21.07
CA PRO A 3 -22.57 5.57 20.09
C PRO A 3 -21.37 4.62 20.07
N GLU A 4 -21.33 3.72 19.09
CA GLU A 4 -20.18 2.86 18.87
C GLU A 4 -18.99 3.77 18.52
N LEU A 5 -18.02 3.84 19.44
CA LEU A 5 -16.77 4.52 19.16
C LEU A 5 -16.16 3.89 17.90
N PRO A 6 -15.65 4.70 16.95
CA PRO A 6 -15.03 4.18 15.76
C PRO A 6 -13.88 3.24 16.16
N PRO A 7 -13.80 2.03 15.58
CA PRO A 7 -12.76 1.07 15.91
C PRO A 7 -11.39 1.72 15.73
N ARG A 8 -10.47 1.42 16.67
CA ARG A 8 -9.13 2.00 16.69
C ARG A 8 -8.46 1.71 15.34
N PRO A 9 -8.06 2.74 14.58
CA PRO A 9 -7.43 2.52 13.28
C PRO A 9 -6.15 1.71 13.49
N SER A 10 -5.94 0.69 12.66
CA SER A 10 -4.77 -0.17 12.75
C SER A 10 -3.49 0.66 12.59
N ALA A 11 -2.48 0.37 13.42
CA ALA A 11 -1.19 1.07 13.40
C ALA A 11 -0.58 1.26 11.99
N PRO A 12 -0.56 0.26 11.08
CA PRO A 12 -0.06 0.45 9.73
C PRO A 12 -0.88 1.44 8.89
N VAL A 13 -2.20 1.49 9.09
CA VAL A 13 -3.07 2.46 8.40
C VAL A 13 -2.75 3.89 8.86
N LEU A 14 -2.54 4.10 10.15
CA LEU A 14 -2.12 5.40 10.67
C LEU A 14 -0.74 5.80 10.13
N GLN A 15 0.21 4.86 10.09
CA GLN A 15 1.53 5.08 9.50
C GLN A 15 1.42 5.54 8.04
N LEU A 16 0.58 4.89 7.23
CA LEU A 16 0.36 5.30 5.83
C LEU A 16 -0.24 6.71 5.70
N VAL A 17 -1.24 7.03 6.53
CA VAL A 17 -1.87 8.36 6.56
C VAL A 17 -0.86 9.43 6.97
N LEU A 18 0.01 9.14 7.93
CA LEU A 18 1.03 10.08 8.44
C LEU A 18 2.28 10.16 7.55
N SER A 19 2.53 9.14 6.72
CA SER A 19 3.67 9.09 5.80
C SER A 19 3.65 10.23 4.79
N ARG A 20 4.82 10.69 4.32
CA ARG A 20 4.90 11.74 3.28
C ARG A 20 4.40 11.22 1.92
N ALA A 21 4.02 12.12 1.03
CA ALA A 21 3.55 11.76 -0.32
C ALA A 21 4.52 10.83 -1.07
N GLN A 22 5.83 11.11 -1.01
CA GLN A 22 6.86 10.26 -1.63
C GLN A 22 6.94 8.84 -1.03
N GLN A 23 6.73 8.71 0.29
CA GLN A 23 6.71 7.39 0.94
C GLN A 23 5.46 6.61 0.55
N ARG A 24 4.29 7.27 0.50
CA ARG A 24 3.05 6.63 0.05
C ARG A 24 3.18 6.14 -1.40
N ASP A 25 3.79 6.93 -2.27
CA ASP A 25 4.05 6.54 -3.65
C ASP A 25 5.00 5.33 -3.73
N LEU A 26 6.07 5.32 -2.93
CA LEU A 26 6.96 4.17 -2.83
C LEU A 26 6.24 2.91 -2.32
N VAL A 27 5.40 3.02 -1.28
CA VAL A 27 4.59 1.89 -0.78
C VAL A 27 3.69 1.37 -1.90
N LEU A 28 3.02 2.26 -2.65
CA LEU A 28 2.17 1.86 -3.77
C LEU A 28 2.95 1.16 -4.88
N MET A 29 4.15 1.65 -5.22
CA MET A 29 5.02 0.99 -6.20
C MET A 29 5.45 -0.40 -5.73
N LEU A 30 5.86 -0.55 -4.47
CA LEU A 30 6.24 -1.84 -3.89
C LEU A 30 5.07 -2.83 -3.93
N VAL A 31 3.88 -2.40 -3.50
CA VAL A 31 2.65 -3.22 -3.54
C VAL A 31 2.30 -3.60 -4.98
N ASN A 32 2.38 -2.64 -5.91
CA ASN A 32 2.15 -2.91 -7.32
C ASN A 32 3.11 -3.97 -7.86
N GLU A 33 4.40 -3.88 -7.57
CA GLU A 33 5.41 -4.82 -8.07
C GLU A 33 5.34 -6.21 -7.43
N VAL A 34 4.89 -6.30 -6.17
CA VAL A 34 4.66 -7.60 -5.52
C VAL A 34 3.49 -8.34 -6.18
N CYS A 35 2.47 -7.61 -6.62
CA CYS A 35 1.27 -8.18 -7.23
C CYS A 35 1.36 -8.32 -8.76
N ASN A 36 1.95 -7.34 -9.43
CA ASN A 36 2.16 -7.24 -10.87
C ASN A 36 3.63 -6.85 -11.15
N PRO A 37 4.56 -7.81 -11.10
CA PRO A 37 5.96 -7.52 -11.37
C PRO A 37 6.13 -7.01 -12.81
N THR A 38 6.59 -5.78 -12.96
CA THR A 38 6.73 -5.13 -14.28
C THR A 38 8.21 -4.91 -14.60
N PRO A 39 8.68 -5.21 -15.83
CA PRO A 39 10.07 -5.01 -16.21
C PRO A 39 10.50 -3.53 -16.20
N ASP A 40 9.57 -2.61 -16.45
CA ASP A 40 9.79 -1.15 -16.48
C ASP A 40 9.63 -0.46 -15.12
N SER A 41 9.71 -1.22 -14.03
CA SER A 41 9.57 -0.65 -12.70
C SER A 41 10.67 0.35 -12.39
N ARG A 42 10.30 1.50 -11.82
CA ARG A 42 11.25 2.53 -11.33
C ARG A 42 11.98 2.12 -10.04
N LEU A 43 11.71 0.92 -9.54
CA LEU A 43 12.34 0.38 -8.34
C LEU A 43 13.80 -0.04 -8.60
N SER A 44 14.65 0.12 -7.59
CA SER A 44 16.02 -0.40 -7.64
C SER A 44 16.04 -1.93 -7.66
N GLU A 45 17.15 -2.53 -8.07
CA GLU A 45 17.31 -3.99 -8.09
C GLU A 45 17.05 -4.63 -6.72
N ASP A 46 17.55 -4.04 -5.63
CA ASP A 46 17.27 -4.46 -4.25
C ASP A 46 15.78 -4.44 -3.89
N GLN A 47 15.04 -3.44 -4.37
CA GLN A 47 13.60 -3.33 -4.14
C GLN A 47 12.85 -4.39 -4.95
N ARG A 48 13.22 -4.61 -6.21
CA ARG A 48 12.64 -5.66 -7.06
C ARG A 48 12.86 -7.05 -6.49
N LEU A 49 14.08 -7.35 -6.04
CA LEU A 49 14.39 -8.64 -5.41
C LEU A 49 13.61 -8.83 -4.11
N TRP A 50 13.44 -7.78 -3.31
CA TRP A 50 12.59 -7.79 -2.12
C TRP A 50 11.12 -8.06 -2.49
N CYS A 51 10.57 -7.37 -3.51
CA CYS A 51 9.20 -7.58 -3.97
C CYS A 51 8.98 -9.04 -4.41
N GLN A 52 9.91 -9.61 -5.18
CA GLN A 52 9.84 -11.03 -5.60
C GLN A 52 9.88 -11.99 -4.42
N ARG A 53 10.72 -11.73 -3.41
CA ARG A 53 10.79 -12.54 -2.19
C ARG A 53 9.49 -12.45 -1.39
N LEU A 54 8.95 -11.25 -1.25
CA LEU A 54 7.69 -11.05 -0.55
C LEU A 54 6.52 -11.70 -1.30
N ALA A 55 6.46 -11.57 -2.63
CA ALA A 55 5.47 -12.25 -3.46
C ALA A 55 5.49 -13.77 -3.24
N LYS A 56 6.68 -14.38 -3.24
CA LYS A 56 6.86 -15.81 -2.95
C LYS A 56 6.42 -16.18 -1.53
N ALA A 57 6.71 -15.35 -0.53
CA ALA A 57 6.28 -15.58 0.86
C ALA A 57 4.75 -15.44 1.03
N LEU A 58 4.11 -14.59 0.23
CA LEU A 58 2.66 -14.38 0.19
C LEU A 58 1.91 -15.40 -0.69
N ALA A 59 2.61 -16.39 -1.27
CA ALA A 59 2.06 -17.37 -2.21
C ALA A 59 1.58 -18.73 -1.62
N PRO A 60 1.17 -18.90 -0.34
CA PRO A 60 0.50 -20.15 0.06
C PRO A 60 -0.97 -20.22 -0.41
N ASP A 61 -1.51 -19.14 -0.99
CA ASP A 61 -2.90 -19.05 -1.45
C ASP A 61 -2.96 -19.14 -2.99
N PRO A 62 -3.77 -20.05 -3.58
CA PRO A 62 -3.79 -20.30 -5.04
C PRO A 62 -4.33 -19.13 -5.88
N THR A 63 -4.87 -18.10 -5.24
CA THR A 63 -5.50 -16.97 -5.93
C THR A 63 -4.51 -15.81 -6.09
N PRO A 64 -4.04 -15.48 -7.30
CA PRO A 64 -3.22 -14.29 -7.51
C PRO A 64 -4.05 -13.03 -7.18
N LEU A 65 -3.44 -12.09 -6.43
CA LEU A 65 -4.04 -10.78 -6.16
C LEU A 65 -3.74 -9.89 -7.37
N GLU A 66 -4.50 -10.07 -8.44
CA GLU A 66 -4.39 -9.23 -9.63
C GLU A 66 -5.27 -7.99 -9.45
N PHE A 67 -4.67 -6.81 -9.60
CA PHE A 67 -5.39 -5.54 -9.61
C PHE A 67 -4.72 -4.58 -10.57
N GLU A 68 -5.50 -3.80 -11.31
CA GLU A 68 -4.96 -2.83 -12.28
C GLU A 68 -4.37 -1.58 -11.61
N ASP A 69 -4.89 -1.21 -10.43
CA ASP A 69 -4.37 -0.07 -9.66
C ASP A 69 -4.14 -0.50 -8.20
N PRO A 70 -2.94 -0.28 -7.62
CA PRO A 70 -2.66 -0.55 -6.20
C PRO A 70 -3.60 0.19 -5.25
N LEU A 71 -4.28 1.26 -5.69
CA LEU A 71 -5.34 1.90 -4.92
C LEU A 71 -6.56 0.99 -4.70
N HIS A 72 -6.87 0.03 -5.59
CA HIS A 72 -7.98 -0.90 -5.39
C HIS A 72 -7.68 -1.84 -4.22
N CYS A 73 -6.44 -2.33 -4.17
CA CYS A 73 -5.90 -3.10 -3.07
C CYS A 73 -5.90 -2.29 -1.76
N LEU A 74 -5.55 -1.01 -1.82
CA LEU A 74 -5.56 -0.12 -0.66
C LEU A 74 -6.97 0.10 -0.11
N ARG A 75 -7.94 0.36 -1.00
CA ARG A 75 -9.35 0.50 -0.64
C ARG A 75 -9.90 -0.78 -0.03
N ALA A 76 -9.48 -1.95 -0.50
CA ALA A 76 -9.89 -3.25 0.05
C ALA A 76 -9.33 -3.50 1.45
N TRP A 77 -8.08 -3.09 1.71
CA TRP A 77 -7.41 -3.28 3.01
C TRP A 77 -7.95 -2.34 4.10
N VAL A 78 -8.26 -1.08 3.77
CA VAL A 78 -8.70 -0.10 4.79
C VAL A 78 -10.22 -0.09 4.96
N SER A 79 -10.67 0.20 6.19
CA SER A 79 -12.10 0.40 6.46
C SER A 79 -12.67 1.58 5.64
N PRO A 80 -13.98 1.59 5.34
CA PRO A 80 -14.60 2.69 4.60
C PRO A 80 -14.36 4.06 5.24
N ALA A 81 -14.41 4.14 6.57
CA ALA A 81 -14.16 5.37 7.32
C ALA A 81 -12.73 5.90 7.12
N THR A 82 -11.74 5.01 7.10
CA THR A 82 -10.34 5.40 6.82
C THR A 82 -10.18 5.80 5.36
N TRP A 83 -10.76 5.05 4.42
CA TRP A 83 -10.70 5.37 2.99
C TRP A 83 -11.17 6.79 2.69
N GLN A 84 -12.25 7.25 3.33
CA GLN A 84 -12.78 8.60 3.17
C GLN A 84 -11.77 9.71 3.48
N ARG A 85 -10.83 9.47 4.41
CA ARG A 85 -9.74 10.40 4.74
C ARG A 85 -8.56 10.23 3.80
N LEU A 86 -8.19 8.98 3.54
CA LEU A 86 -7.04 8.63 2.71
C LEU A 86 -7.21 9.09 1.26
N ARG A 87 -8.44 9.03 0.72
CA ARG A 87 -8.73 9.45 -0.65
C ARG A 87 -8.41 10.93 -0.92
N LEU A 88 -8.46 11.78 0.12
CA LEU A 88 -8.10 13.20 0.01
C LEU A 88 -6.59 13.41 -0.21
N SER A 89 -5.78 12.38 0.06
CA SER A 89 -4.34 12.41 -0.17
C SER A 89 -3.94 12.06 -1.60
N PHE A 90 -4.88 11.60 -2.43
CA PHE A 90 -4.64 11.21 -3.81
C PHE A 90 -5.36 12.15 -4.78
N ALA A 91 -4.97 12.12 -6.05
CA ALA A 91 -5.62 12.91 -7.08
C ALA A 91 -7.10 12.54 -7.18
N ARG A 92 -7.98 13.54 -6.96
CA ARG A 92 -9.44 13.38 -7.03
C ARG A 92 -9.94 12.62 -8.27
N PRO A 93 -9.49 12.91 -9.52
CA PRO A 93 -9.99 12.17 -10.68
C PRO A 93 -9.68 10.66 -10.60
N ARG A 94 -8.49 10.30 -10.11
CA ARG A 94 -8.09 8.89 -9.95
C ARG A 94 -8.95 8.16 -8.91
N VAL A 95 -9.27 8.82 -7.80
CA VAL A 95 -10.17 8.29 -6.77
C VAL A 95 -11.58 8.07 -7.32
N LEU A 96 -12.11 9.03 -8.09
CA LEU A 96 -13.47 8.93 -8.64
C LEU A 96 -13.60 7.77 -9.62
N GLU A 97 -12.63 7.59 -10.52
CA GLU A 97 -12.62 6.43 -11.42
C GLU A 97 -12.59 5.12 -10.63
N LEU A 98 -11.76 5.05 -9.59
CA LEU A 98 -11.66 3.88 -8.73
C LEU A 98 -12.92 3.60 -7.91
N GLU A 99 -13.66 4.64 -7.50
CA GLU A 99 -14.92 4.49 -6.78
C GLU A 99 -16.05 3.91 -7.65
N LYS A 100 -15.92 3.98 -8.99
CA LYS A 100 -16.85 3.32 -9.94
C LYS A 100 -16.73 1.79 -9.88
N PHE A 101 -15.57 1.27 -9.52
CA PHE A 101 -15.35 -0.17 -9.42
C PHE A 101 -15.80 -0.71 -8.05
N PRO A 102 -16.30 -1.96 -8.01
CA PRO A 102 -16.66 -2.62 -6.77
C PRO A 102 -15.42 -2.79 -5.88
N ARG A 103 -15.62 -2.72 -4.57
CA ARG A 103 -14.54 -2.96 -3.61
C ARG A 103 -14.10 -4.43 -3.72
N LEU A 104 -12.81 -4.64 -3.96
CA LEU A 104 -12.25 -5.99 -3.98
C LEU A 104 -12.43 -6.65 -2.61
N VAL A 105 -12.88 -7.90 -2.61
CA VAL A 105 -12.95 -8.75 -1.42
C VAL A 105 -11.79 -9.73 -1.52
N GLY A 106 -10.65 -9.34 -0.95
CA GLY A 106 -9.46 -10.19 -0.89
C GLY A 106 -9.22 -10.77 0.51
N PRO A 107 -8.37 -11.79 0.63
CA PRO A 107 -7.94 -12.31 1.93
C PRO A 107 -7.27 -11.20 2.76
N GLN A 108 -8.01 -10.68 3.75
CA GLN A 108 -7.60 -9.53 4.56
C GLN A 108 -6.25 -9.76 5.26
N GLY A 109 -5.95 -10.99 5.70
CA GLY A 109 -4.66 -11.32 6.31
C GLY A 109 -3.47 -11.18 5.34
N ARG A 110 -3.66 -11.52 4.06
CA ARG A 110 -2.63 -11.38 3.03
C ARG A 110 -2.41 -9.91 2.66
N LEU A 111 -3.50 -9.14 2.53
CA LEU A 111 -3.44 -7.70 2.33
C LEU A 111 -2.73 -7.02 3.51
N ASP A 112 -3.06 -7.38 4.74
CA ASP A 112 -2.44 -6.79 5.92
C ASP A 112 -0.92 -7.05 5.95
N THR A 113 -0.50 -8.28 5.70
CA THR A 113 0.92 -8.64 5.63
C THR A 113 1.65 -7.87 4.52
N LEU A 114 1.03 -7.77 3.33
CA LEU A 114 1.58 -7.03 2.19
C LEU A 114 1.77 -5.55 2.50
N TRP A 115 0.72 -4.89 3.01
CA TRP A 115 0.77 -3.47 3.34
C TRP A 115 1.73 -3.16 4.48
N GLN A 116 1.76 -4.00 5.54
CA GLN A 116 2.71 -3.86 6.64
C GLN A 116 4.16 -3.99 6.16
N ALA A 117 4.46 -5.01 5.35
CA ALA A 117 5.80 -5.22 4.82
C ALA A 117 6.25 -4.08 3.90
N ALA A 118 5.36 -3.60 3.02
CA ALA A 118 5.65 -2.47 2.12
C ALA A 118 5.86 -1.16 2.88
N LEU A 119 5.02 -0.87 3.90
CA LEU A 119 5.19 0.27 4.79
C LEU A 119 6.51 0.21 5.54
N TRP A 120 6.83 -0.94 6.14
CA TRP A 120 8.10 -1.14 6.83
C TRP A 120 9.28 -0.86 5.89
N ARG A 121 9.26 -1.45 4.68
CA ARG A 121 10.30 -1.22 3.66
C ARG A 121 10.44 0.25 3.30
N ALA A 122 9.33 0.96 3.05
CA ALA A 122 9.35 2.38 2.70
C ALA A 122 9.85 3.29 3.84
N THR A 123 9.53 2.94 5.09
CA THR A 123 10.06 3.66 6.27
C THR A 123 11.55 3.39 6.50
N SER A 124 12.01 2.15 6.31
CA SER A 124 13.43 1.79 6.40
C SER A 124 14.26 2.44 5.29
N THR A 125 13.72 2.60 4.08
CA THR A 125 14.42 3.29 2.98
C THR A 125 14.60 4.79 3.25
N LEU A 126 13.68 5.43 3.98
CA LEU A 126 13.84 6.84 4.37
C LEU A 126 14.99 7.01 5.38
N PHE A 127 15.17 6.04 6.28
CA PHE A 127 16.25 6.06 7.27
C PHE A 127 17.64 5.89 6.63
N ASN A 128 17.71 5.28 5.44
CA ASN A 128 18.96 5.04 4.72
C ASN A 128 19.30 6.14 3.69
N ALA A 129 18.55 7.25 3.64
CA ALA A 129 18.94 8.38 2.80
C ALA A 129 20.16 9.08 3.46
N PRO A 130 21.33 9.15 2.78
CA PRO A 130 22.48 9.84 3.35
C PRO A 130 22.12 11.32 3.62
N PRO A 131 22.64 11.93 4.70
CA PRO A 131 22.40 13.34 4.96
C PRO A 131 22.89 14.14 3.76
N ARG A 132 22.00 14.97 3.18
CA ARG A 132 22.39 15.94 2.15
C ARG A 132 23.46 16.85 2.75
N GLN A 133 24.70 16.73 2.29
CA GLN A 133 25.75 17.67 2.66
C GLN A 133 25.42 19.05 2.03
N PRO A 134 25.50 20.15 2.80
CA PRO A 134 25.36 21.50 2.28
C PRO A 134 26.55 21.87 1.39
N PRO A 135 26.39 22.90 0.52
CA PRO A 135 27.37 23.29 -0.50
C PRO A 135 28.70 23.79 0.06
#